data_AF-A0A1V2QDU8-F1
#
_entry.id   AF-A0A1V2QDU8-F1
#
_cell.length_a   1.000
_cell.length_b   1.000
_cell.length_c   1.000
_cell.angle_alpha   90.00
_cell.angle_beta   90.00
_cell.angle_gamma   90.00
#
_symmetry.space_group_name_H-M   'P 1'
#
loop_
_entity.id
_entity.type
_entity.pdbx_description
1 polymer ?
#
loop_
_entity_poly.entity_id
_entity_poly.type
_entity_poly.pdbx_seq_one_letter_code
_entity_poly.pdbx_strand_id
1 'polypeptide(L)'
;MITLRSTLHLTGLTGVTIEDMVIDTDGDGIVLDDCRDITISRVLVNACGGHGIRLTNSAHVSIEDCAVYGYDTGSVAAGTFTFLHPRPCGGIRVLSGSRDITLTSTVIEHSRGLVLDTVDDVVVRGLHMADVLGVPLVVRGRGRRVDIGDIDILNVLSDVARPVQPVHIPAERPRQSA
;
A
#
# COMPACT_ATOMS: atom_id res chain seq x y z
N MET A 1 -6.78 16.61 7.55
CA MET A 1 -6.41 15.19 7.65
C MET A 1 -5.54 15.01 8.88
N ILE A 2 -5.86 14.07 9.75
CA ILE A 2 -5.05 13.79 10.96
C ILE A 2 -3.80 13.03 10.53
N THR A 3 -2.63 13.35 11.09
CA THR A 3 -1.39 12.61 10.83
C THR A 3 -0.99 11.77 12.05
N LEU A 4 -0.95 10.45 11.88
CA LEU A 4 -0.35 9.52 12.83
C LEU A 4 1.12 9.30 12.45
N ARG A 5 2.03 9.45 13.41
CA ARG A 5 3.49 9.31 13.21
C ARG A 5 4.05 7.99 13.72
N SER A 6 3.22 6.95 13.74
CA SER A 6 3.56 5.63 14.22
C SER A 6 2.79 4.57 13.46
N THR A 7 3.24 3.32 13.55
CA THR A 7 2.50 2.17 13.02
C THR A 7 1.10 2.08 13.64
N LEU A 8 0.09 1.87 12.81
CA LEU A 8 -1.25 1.46 13.23
C LEU A 8 -1.33 -0.06 13.19
N HIS A 9 -1.23 -0.71 14.35
CA HIS A 9 -1.29 -2.17 14.46
C HIS A 9 -2.59 -2.59 15.16
N LEU A 10 -3.42 -3.33 14.45
CA LEU A 10 -4.67 -3.91 14.95
C LEU A 10 -4.56 -5.44 14.96
N THR A 11 -5.00 -6.06 16.06
CA THR A 11 -4.96 -7.51 16.23
C THR A 11 -6.30 -8.03 16.75
N GLY A 12 -6.88 -9.04 16.09
CA GLY A 12 -8.10 -9.71 16.57
C GLY A 12 -9.36 -8.84 16.58
N LEU A 13 -9.38 -7.72 15.85
CA LEU A 13 -10.50 -6.79 15.85
C LEU A 13 -11.51 -7.10 14.74
N THR A 14 -12.76 -6.67 14.94
CA THR A 14 -13.83 -6.81 13.96
C THR A 14 -14.63 -5.52 13.85
N GLY A 15 -14.99 -5.11 12.62
CA GLY A 15 -15.86 -3.95 12.38
C GLY A 15 -15.17 -2.59 12.54
N VAL A 16 -13.90 -2.49 12.15
CA VAL A 16 -13.10 -1.25 12.29
C VAL A 16 -13.06 -0.49 10.97
N THR A 17 -13.23 0.82 11.04
CA THR A 17 -13.01 1.74 9.91
C THR A 17 -11.82 2.66 10.20
N ILE A 18 -10.91 2.75 9.23
CA ILE A 18 -9.76 3.65 9.23
C ILE A 18 -9.93 4.58 8.03
N GLU A 19 -10.18 5.86 8.27
CA GLU A 19 -10.46 6.80 7.19
C GLU A 19 -9.88 8.20 7.41
N ASP A 20 -9.71 8.94 6.31
CA ASP A 20 -9.38 10.38 6.29
C ASP A 20 -8.14 10.78 7.12
N MET A 21 -7.08 9.97 7.03
CA MET A 21 -5.84 10.20 7.76
C MET A 21 -4.56 9.97 6.93
N VAL A 22 -3.48 10.53 7.43
CA VAL A 22 -2.11 10.24 6.99
C VAL A 22 -1.44 9.38 8.05
N ILE A 23 -0.83 8.27 7.66
CA ILE A 23 0.08 7.49 8.50
C ILE A 23 1.47 7.72 7.91
N ASP A 24 2.37 8.30 8.67
CA ASP A 24 3.70 8.73 8.20
C ASP A 24 4.76 8.30 9.20
N THR A 25 5.42 7.18 8.90
CA THR A 25 6.23 6.43 9.86
C THR A 25 7.47 5.84 9.18
N ASP A 26 8.52 5.61 9.98
CA ASP A 26 9.73 4.91 9.55
C ASP A 26 9.60 3.37 9.64
N GLY A 27 8.54 2.86 10.26
CA GLY A 27 8.23 1.43 10.37
C GLY A 27 7.20 0.92 9.35
N ASP A 28 6.41 -0.08 9.76
CA ASP A 28 5.20 -0.48 9.03
C ASP A 28 4.13 0.63 9.15
N GLY A 29 3.33 0.84 8.12
CA GLY A 29 2.21 1.79 8.14
C GLY A 29 1.00 1.23 8.89
N ILE A 30 0.19 0.42 8.19
CA ILE A 30 -0.96 -0.30 8.75
C ILE A 30 -0.64 -1.79 8.81
N VAL A 31 -0.86 -2.40 9.96
CA VAL A 31 -0.75 -3.84 10.17
C VAL A 31 -2.07 -4.37 10.70
N LEU A 32 -2.66 -5.29 9.96
CA LEU A 32 -3.83 -6.06 10.37
C LEU A 32 -3.43 -7.52 10.59
N ASP A 33 -3.62 -8.01 11.81
CA ASP A 33 -3.36 -9.40 12.18
C ASP A 33 -4.63 -10.02 12.76
N ASP A 34 -5.13 -11.08 12.17
CA ASP A 34 -6.38 -11.75 12.58
C ASP A 34 -7.60 -10.82 12.69
N CYS A 35 -7.70 -9.82 11.81
CA CYS A 35 -8.80 -8.84 11.82
C CYS A 35 -9.90 -9.18 10.80
N ARG A 36 -11.13 -8.74 11.05
CA ARG A 36 -12.28 -8.99 10.16
C ARG A 36 -13.15 -7.75 9.95
N ASP A 37 -13.83 -7.68 8.81
CA ASP A 37 -14.78 -6.59 8.52
C ASP A 37 -14.13 -5.21 8.70
N ILE A 38 -13.01 -5.00 8.00
CA ILE A 38 -12.19 -3.78 8.11
C ILE A 38 -12.35 -2.95 6.85
N THR A 39 -12.56 -1.64 7.00
CA THR A 39 -12.55 -0.69 5.89
C THR A 39 -11.42 0.31 6.08
N ILE A 40 -10.55 0.44 5.07
CA ILE A 40 -9.50 1.44 5.00
C ILE A 40 -9.83 2.33 3.79
N SER A 41 -10.21 3.58 4.01
CA SER A 41 -10.62 4.47 2.91
C SER A 41 -10.01 5.86 3.00
N ARG A 42 -9.58 6.42 1.85
CA ARG A 42 -9.01 7.79 1.77
C ARG A 42 -7.82 8.00 2.71
N VAL A 43 -6.99 6.97 2.90
CA VAL A 43 -5.79 7.01 3.75
C VAL A 43 -4.53 7.16 2.90
N LEU A 44 -3.64 8.06 3.31
CA LEU A 44 -2.28 8.14 2.79
C LEU A 44 -1.34 7.43 3.78
N VAL A 45 -0.60 6.44 3.31
CA VAL A 45 0.36 5.68 4.12
C VAL A 45 1.75 5.88 3.57
N ASN A 46 2.65 6.49 4.34
CA ASN A 46 4.07 6.60 4.06
C ASN A 46 4.85 5.75 5.06
N ALA A 47 5.59 4.75 4.56
CA ALA A 47 6.31 3.76 5.36
C ALA A 47 7.75 3.59 4.86
N CYS A 48 8.66 4.45 5.35
CA CYS A 48 10.04 4.58 4.84
C CYS A 48 10.94 3.38 5.17
N GLY A 49 10.60 2.54 6.15
CA GLY A 49 11.44 1.40 6.57
C GLY A 49 10.70 0.07 6.73
N GLY A 50 9.38 0.03 6.53
CA GLY A 50 8.56 -1.17 6.65
C GLY A 50 7.70 -1.47 5.42
N HIS A 51 6.55 -2.09 5.67
CA HIS A 51 5.46 -2.31 4.73
C HIS A 51 4.45 -1.16 4.87
N GLY A 52 3.85 -0.72 3.77
CA GLY A 52 2.82 0.31 3.81
C GLY A 52 1.56 -0.24 4.47
N ILE A 53 0.94 -1.24 3.84
CA ILE A 53 -0.19 -1.97 4.41
C ILE A 53 0.15 -3.45 4.41
N ARG A 54 0.00 -4.11 5.56
CA ARG A 54 0.24 -5.54 5.72
C ARG A 54 -0.95 -6.22 6.37
N LEU A 55 -1.45 -7.28 5.72
CA LEU A 55 -2.52 -8.12 6.22
C LEU A 55 -2.02 -9.55 6.41
N THR A 56 -2.30 -10.13 7.58
CA THR A 56 -2.08 -11.55 7.88
C THR A 56 -3.33 -12.10 8.55
N ASN A 57 -3.75 -13.31 8.15
CA ASN A 57 -4.91 -14.02 8.71
C ASN A 57 -6.21 -13.17 8.79
N SER A 58 -6.35 -12.16 7.93
CA SER A 58 -7.44 -11.18 8.02
C SER A 58 -8.49 -11.41 6.93
N ALA A 59 -9.76 -11.19 7.23
CA ALA A 59 -10.85 -11.50 6.30
C ALA A 59 -11.80 -10.31 6.08
N HIS A 60 -12.40 -10.21 4.90
CA HIS A 60 -13.38 -9.16 4.60
C HIS A 60 -12.81 -7.75 4.83
N VAL A 61 -11.73 -7.44 4.10
CA VAL A 61 -11.06 -6.13 4.21
C VAL A 61 -11.17 -5.37 2.90
N SER A 62 -11.64 -4.13 2.97
CA SER A 62 -11.65 -3.21 1.84
C SER A 62 -10.59 -2.12 2.00
N ILE A 63 -9.83 -1.87 0.94
CA ILE A 63 -8.84 -0.79 0.81
C ILE A 63 -9.24 0.04 -0.39
N GLU A 64 -9.69 1.27 -0.16
CA GLU A 64 -10.35 2.10 -1.18
C GLU A 64 -9.77 3.51 -1.19
N ASP A 65 -9.51 4.06 -2.38
CA ASP A 65 -9.03 5.44 -2.55
C ASP A 65 -7.78 5.77 -1.70
N CYS A 66 -6.93 4.77 -1.47
CA CYS A 66 -5.73 4.90 -0.65
C CYS A 66 -4.50 5.14 -1.51
N ALA A 67 -3.46 5.71 -0.89
CA ALA A 67 -2.15 5.79 -1.50
C ALA A 67 -1.06 5.32 -0.53
N VAL A 68 -0.15 4.50 -1.04
CA VAL A 68 0.95 3.91 -0.27
C VAL A 68 2.28 4.34 -0.86
N TYR A 69 3.15 4.85 0.02
CA TYR A 69 4.43 5.46 -0.32
C TYR A 69 5.58 4.89 0.53
N GLY A 70 6.80 5.01 0.01
CA GLY A 70 8.05 4.66 0.70
C GLY A 70 9.06 5.80 0.79
N TYR A 71 8.60 7.06 0.80
CA TYR A 71 9.46 8.26 0.88
C TYR A 71 9.94 8.52 2.32
N ASP A 72 10.88 9.45 2.49
CA ASP A 72 11.38 9.84 3.80
C ASP A 72 10.25 10.26 4.73
N THR A 73 10.30 9.81 5.99
CA THR A 73 9.31 10.17 7.02
C THR A 73 9.17 11.69 7.13
N GLY A 74 7.93 12.20 7.12
CA GLY A 74 7.63 13.63 7.13
C GLY A 74 7.40 14.22 5.75
N SER A 75 7.97 13.65 4.68
CA SER A 75 7.96 14.26 3.36
C SER A 75 6.61 14.20 2.65
N VAL A 76 5.88 13.08 2.77
CA VAL A 76 4.53 12.94 2.22
C VAL A 76 3.54 13.84 2.95
N ALA A 77 3.63 13.90 4.29
CA ALA A 77 2.81 14.79 5.09
C ALA A 77 3.10 16.28 4.78
N ALA A 78 4.34 16.61 4.40
CA ALA A 78 4.73 17.94 3.94
C ALA A 78 4.46 18.20 2.45
N GLY A 79 4.05 17.19 1.67
CA GLY A 79 3.84 17.28 0.23
C GLY A 79 5.11 17.43 -0.60
N THR A 80 6.29 17.11 -0.05
CA THR A 80 7.59 17.25 -0.72
C THR A 80 8.10 15.97 -1.37
N PHE A 81 7.62 14.79 -0.92
CA PHE A 81 7.94 13.48 -1.49
C PHE A 81 9.45 13.22 -1.68
N THR A 82 10.27 13.61 -0.72
CA THR A 82 11.74 13.47 -0.78
C THR A 82 12.18 12.06 -0.42
N PHE A 83 13.26 11.58 -1.04
CA PHE A 83 13.95 10.37 -0.61
C PHE A 83 15.47 10.56 -0.58
N LEU A 84 16.07 10.41 0.60
CA LEU A 84 17.52 10.35 0.76
C LEU A 84 18.04 8.92 0.53
N HIS A 85 17.21 7.92 0.83
CA HIS A 85 17.53 6.52 0.58
C HIS A 85 17.08 6.12 -0.82
N PRO A 86 17.98 5.61 -1.67
CA PRO A 86 17.65 5.34 -3.07
C PRO A 86 16.88 4.02 -3.26
N ARG A 87 16.60 3.28 -2.17
CA ARG A 87 15.88 2.00 -2.20
C ARG A 87 14.47 2.17 -1.63
N PRO A 88 13.44 2.12 -2.48
CA PRO A 88 12.05 2.12 -2.05
C PRO A 88 11.70 1.09 -0.97
N CYS A 89 10.85 1.53 -0.04
CA CYS A 89 10.23 0.74 1.01
C CYS A 89 8.69 0.82 0.90
N GLY A 90 7.95 0.19 1.81
CA GLY A 90 6.49 0.21 1.77
C GLY A 90 5.89 -0.82 0.81
N GLY A 91 4.82 -0.43 0.12
CA GLY A 91 3.99 -1.32 -0.70
C GLY A 91 2.89 -2.01 0.12
N ILE A 92 2.10 -2.83 -0.55
CA ILE A 92 0.99 -3.57 0.07
C ILE A 92 1.30 -5.06 0.06
N ARG A 93 1.07 -5.73 1.19
CA ARG A 93 1.24 -7.18 1.33
C ARG A 93 0.01 -7.82 1.94
N VAL A 94 -0.60 -8.71 1.18
CA VAL A 94 -1.68 -9.59 1.65
C VAL A 94 -1.08 -10.99 1.77
N LEU A 95 -0.97 -11.47 3.00
CA LEU A 95 -0.25 -12.69 3.33
C LEU A 95 -1.18 -13.82 3.77
N SER A 96 -0.58 -14.99 3.99
CA SER A 96 -1.23 -16.25 4.27
C SER A 96 -2.38 -16.17 5.28
N GLY A 97 -3.46 -16.87 4.98
CA GLY A 97 -4.67 -16.93 5.79
C GLY A 97 -5.61 -15.74 5.59
N SER A 98 -5.22 -14.76 4.77
CA SER A 98 -6.10 -13.63 4.45
C SER A 98 -7.05 -13.97 3.30
N ARG A 99 -8.30 -13.53 3.40
CA ARG A 99 -9.32 -13.81 2.38
C ARG A 99 -10.37 -12.72 2.21
N ASP A 100 -11.09 -12.72 1.08
CA ASP A 100 -12.14 -11.74 0.78
C ASP A 100 -11.62 -10.30 0.91
N ILE A 101 -10.55 -9.99 0.17
CA ILE A 101 -9.86 -8.70 0.23
C ILE A 101 -10.10 -7.91 -1.05
N THR A 102 -10.51 -6.66 -0.92
CA THR A 102 -10.75 -5.76 -2.06
C THR A 102 -9.80 -4.58 -2.02
N LEU A 103 -9.07 -4.35 -3.11
CA LEU A 103 -8.25 -3.16 -3.33
C LEU A 103 -8.83 -2.41 -4.53
N THR A 104 -9.30 -1.19 -4.32
CA THR A 104 -9.87 -0.35 -5.37
C THR A 104 -9.24 1.03 -5.39
N SER A 105 -9.05 1.59 -6.59
CA SER A 105 -8.63 2.99 -6.78
C SER A 105 -7.38 3.36 -5.96
N THR A 106 -6.40 2.46 -5.93
CA THR A 106 -5.25 2.55 -5.03
C THR A 106 -3.99 2.96 -5.78
N VAL A 107 -3.21 3.85 -5.17
CA VAL A 107 -1.88 4.24 -5.66
C VAL A 107 -0.80 3.55 -4.82
N ILE A 108 0.21 3.00 -5.48
CA ILE A 108 1.41 2.46 -4.83
C ILE A 108 2.62 3.09 -5.51
N GLU A 109 3.33 3.98 -4.81
CA GLU A 109 4.39 4.79 -5.41
C GLU A 109 5.68 4.76 -4.59
N HIS A 110 6.84 4.81 -5.27
CA HIS A 110 8.16 4.74 -4.65
C HIS A 110 8.21 3.63 -3.60
N SER A 111 7.86 2.41 -4.02
CA SER A 111 7.71 1.29 -3.11
C SER A 111 8.15 -0.06 -3.66
N ARG A 112 7.80 -1.14 -2.96
CA ARG A 112 8.09 -2.54 -3.36
C ARG A 112 6.89 -3.25 -4.02
N GLY A 113 5.86 -2.49 -4.39
CA GLY A 113 4.71 -3.02 -5.13
C GLY A 113 3.68 -3.75 -4.26
N LEU A 114 2.90 -4.61 -4.92
CA LEU A 114 1.83 -5.43 -4.34
C LEU A 114 2.26 -6.90 -4.27
N VAL A 115 2.13 -7.49 -3.09
CA VAL A 115 2.37 -8.93 -2.87
C VAL A 115 1.10 -9.60 -2.38
N LEU A 116 0.67 -10.63 -3.09
CA LEU A 116 -0.41 -11.54 -2.75
C LEU A 116 0.19 -12.93 -2.57
N ASP A 117 0.24 -13.42 -1.35
CA ASP A 117 0.90 -14.68 -1.01
C ASP A 117 0.00 -15.61 -0.20
N THR A 118 -0.42 -16.71 -0.85
CA THR A 118 -1.26 -17.74 -0.24
C THR A 118 -2.59 -17.16 0.28
N VAL A 119 -3.32 -16.49 -0.62
CA VAL A 119 -4.55 -15.73 -0.32
C VAL A 119 -5.75 -16.31 -1.07
N ASP A 120 -6.94 -16.14 -0.50
CA ASP A 120 -8.21 -16.55 -1.11
C ASP A 120 -9.08 -15.33 -1.43
N ASP A 121 -9.67 -15.26 -2.63
CA ASP A 121 -10.69 -14.27 -2.98
C ASP A 121 -10.24 -12.82 -2.84
N VAL A 122 -9.18 -12.48 -3.58
CA VAL A 122 -8.70 -11.10 -3.66
C VAL A 122 -9.14 -10.45 -4.96
N VAL A 123 -9.70 -9.24 -4.87
CA VAL A 123 -10.06 -8.41 -6.02
C VAL A 123 -9.21 -7.14 -6.03
N VAL A 124 -8.56 -6.86 -7.15
CA VAL A 124 -7.78 -5.64 -7.37
C VAL A 124 -8.32 -4.91 -8.60
N ARG A 125 -8.68 -3.63 -8.46
CA ARG A 125 -9.18 -2.76 -9.54
C ARG A 125 -8.65 -1.34 -9.44
N GLY A 126 -8.27 -0.74 -10.57
CA GLY A 126 -7.81 0.65 -10.60
C GLY A 126 -6.54 0.86 -9.77
N LEU A 127 -5.56 -0.03 -9.93
CA LEU A 127 -4.29 0.04 -9.21
C LEU A 127 -3.27 0.76 -10.08
N HIS A 128 -2.75 1.89 -9.59
CA HIS A 128 -1.67 2.63 -10.25
C HIS A 128 -0.37 2.43 -9.46
N MET A 129 0.65 1.93 -10.14
CA MET A 129 1.97 1.70 -9.59
C MET A 129 3.01 2.57 -10.28
N ALA A 130 3.83 3.29 -9.50
CA ALA A 130 4.89 4.13 -10.04
C ALA A 130 6.19 3.98 -9.23
N ASP A 131 7.34 4.01 -9.90
CA ASP A 131 8.66 3.94 -9.26
C ASP A 131 8.81 2.73 -8.30
N VAL A 132 8.40 1.56 -8.79
CA VAL A 132 8.39 0.33 -7.99
C VAL A 132 9.71 -0.43 -8.14
N LEU A 133 10.35 -0.76 -7.01
CA LEU A 133 11.59 -1.52 -6.98
C LEU A 133 11.34 -3.02 -7.21
N GLY A 134 12.01 -3.59 -8.22
CA GLY A 134 12.00 -5.03 -8.46
C GLY A 134 10.73 -5.52 -9.15
N VAL A 135 9.97 -6.40 -8.50
CA VAL A 135 8.76 -7.02 -9.09
C VAL A 135 7.52 -6.28 -8.60
N PRO A 136 6.78 -5.55 -9.47
CA PRO A 136 5.66 -4.72 -9.01
C PRO A 136 4.47 -5.50 -8.47
N LEU A 137 4.17 -6.66 -9.04
CA LEU A 137 3.07 -7.52 -8.63
C LEU A 137 3.59 -8.94 -8.44
N VAL A 138 3.49 -9.45 -7.22
CA VAL A 138 3.80 -10.83 -6.89
C VAL A 138 2.52 -11.54 -6.52
N VAL A 139 2.18 -12.61 -7.25
CA VAL A 139 1.11 -13.54 -6.88
C VAL A 139 1.74 -14.92 -6.74
N ARG A 140 1.66 -15.52 -5.56
CA ARG A 140 2.30 -16.81 -5.27
C ARG A 140 1.54 -17.59 -4.20
N GLY A 141 1.95 -18.85 -4.02
CA GLY A 141 1.37 -19.75 -3.02
C GLY A 141 0.09 -20.44 -3.50
N ARG A 142 -0.60 -21.11 -2.57
CA ARG A 142 -1.89 -21.76 -2.85
C ARG A 142 -3.04 -20.84 -2.44
N GLY A 143 -4.07 -20.75 -3.26
CA GLY A 143 -5.23 -19.91 -3.02
C GLY A 143 -6.39 -20.27 -3.95
N ARG A 144 -7.57 -19.68 -3.72
CA ARG A 144 -8.80 -19.97 -4.45
C ARG A 144 -8.96 -19.11 -5.71
N ARG A 145 -9.01 -17.78 -5.55
CA ARG A 145 -9.24 -16.83 -6.64
C ARG A 145 -8.50 -15.53 -6.36
N VAL A 146 -7.82 -15.02 -7.37
CA VAL A 146 -7.31 -13.64 -7.42
C VAL A 146 -7.80 -13.04 -8.73
N ASP A 147 -8.52 -11.93 -8.65
CA ASP A 147 -9.11 -11.24 -9.77
C ASP A 147 -8.50 -9.85 -9.90
N ILE A 148 -7.80 -9.61 -11.01
CA ILE A 148 -7.00 -8.39 -11.21
C ILE A 148 -7.45 -7.73 -12.52
N GLY A 149 -7.81 -6.46 -12.43
CA GLY A 149 -8.22 -5.64 -13.57
C GLY A 149 -7.74 -4.22 -13.38
N ASP A 150 -7.58 -3.50 -14.50
CA ASP A 150 -7.22 -2.08 -14.53
C ASP A 150 -5.97 -1.76 -13.68
N ILE A 151 -4.82 -2.25 -14.14
CA ILE A 151 -3.51 -1.94 -13.53
C ILE A 151 -2.67 -1.12 -14.50
N ASP A 152 -2.18 0.01 -14.03
CA ASP A 152 -1.13 0.79 -14.68
C ASP A 152 0.17 0.68 -13.90
N ILE A 153 1.28 0.42 -14.59
CA ILE A 153 2.62 0.32 -14.00
C ILE A 153 3.58 1.21 -14.76
N LEU A 154 4.17 2.18 -14.06
CA LEU A 154 5.15 3.11 -14.57
C LEU A 154 6.47 2.96 -13.82
N ASN A 155 7.60 3.04 -14.53
CA ASN A 155 8.94 3.08 -13.96
C ASN A 155 9.26 1.92 -12.98
N VAL A 156 9.40 0.70 -13.50
CA VAL A 156 9.92 -0.41 -12.71
C VAL A 156 11.44 -0.25 -12.55
N LEU A 157 11.90 -0.14 -11.31
CA LEU A 157 13.30 0.13 -10.97
C LEU A 157 14.07 -1.18 -10.85
N SER A 158 15.27 -1.24 -11.46
CA SER A 158 16.28 -2.25 -11.15
C SER A 158 16.77 -2.13 -9.70
N ASP A 159 17.45 -3.15 -9.21
CA ASP A 159 18.09 -3.18 -7.88
C ASP A 159 19.17 -2.11 -7.65
N VAL A 160 19.59 -1.42 -8.72
CA VAL A 160 20.50 -0.28 -8.68
C VAL A 160 19.79 0.95 -8.11
N ALA A 161 20.38 1.49 -7.05
CA ALA A 161 20.01 2.76 -6.44
C ALA A 161 19.85 3.88 -7.48
N ARG A 162 18.73 4.63 -7.46
CA ARG A 162 18.63 5.89 -8.21
C ARG A 162 19.49 6.96 -7.52
N PRO A 163 20.55 7.49 -8.15
CA PRO A 163 21.45 8.46 -7.52
C PRO A 163 20.86 9.86 -7.41
N VAL A 164 19.81 10.17 -8.18
CA VAL A 164 19.15 11.49 -8.20
C VAL A 164 17.65 11.28 -8.19
N GLN A 165 16.97 12.01 -7.30
CA GLN A 165 15.52 12.06 -7.26
C GLN A 165 14.97 12.78 -8.51
N PRO A 166 14.14 12.13 -9.34
CA PRO A 166 13.42 12.84 -10.40
C PRO A 166 12.37 13.76 -9.80
N VAL A 167 11.93 14.77 -10.56
CA VAL A 167 10.76 15.57 -10.21
C VAL A 167 9.59 14.62 -9.94
N HIS A 168 9.03 14.68 -8.74
CA HIS A 168 7.87 13.88 -8.38
C HIS A 168 6.70 14.33 -9.23
N ILE A 169 6.20 13.42 -10.06
CA ILE A 169 4.94 13.56 -10.76
C ILE A 169 4.04 12.54 -10.05
N PRO A 170 3.13 13.00 -9.18
CA PRO A 170 2.24 12.08 -8.46
C PRO A 170 1.55 11.17 -9.48
N ALA A 171 1.49 9.87 -9.20
CA ALA A 171 0.54 9.03 -9.93
C ALA A 171 -0.83 9.70 -9.80
N GLU A 172 -1.48 10.01 -10.93
CA GLU A 172 -2.80 10.65 -10.92
C GLU A 172 -3.70 9.80 -10.03
N ARG A 173 -4.20 10.37 -8.92
CA ARG A 173 -5.27 9.71 -8.17
C ARG A 173 -6.40 9.44 -9.15
N PRO A 174 -6.97 8.23 -9.19
CA PRO A 174 -8.23 7.98 -9.88
C PRO A 174 -9.18 9.11 -9.52
N ARG A 175 -9.74 9.79 -10.53
CA ARG A 175 -10.53 11.00 -10.34
C ARG A 175 -11.53 10.77 -9.21
N GLN A 176 -11.42 11.55 -8.14
CA GLN A 176 -12.48 11.64 -7.16
C GLN A 176 -13.70 12.15 -7.92
N SER A 177 -14.63 11.25 -8.22
CA SER A 177 -15.95 11.62 -8.74
C SER A 177 -16.55 12.57 -7.71
N ALA A 178 -16.78 13.82 -8.13
CA ALA A 178 -17.56 14.79 -7.35
C ALA A 178 -19.02 14.33 -7.23
#